data_AF-A0A1B8ZSC8-F1
#
_entry.id   AF-A0A1B8ZSC8-F1
#
_cell.length_a   1.000
_cell.length_b   1.000
_cell.length_c   1.000
_cell.angle_alpha   90.00
_cell.angle_beta   90.00
_cell.angle_gamma   90.00
#
_symmetry.space_group_name_H-M   'P 1'
#
loop_
_entity.id
_entity.type
_entity.pdbx_description
1 polymer ?
#
loop_
_entity_poly.entity_id
_entity_poly.type
_entity_poly.pdbx_seq_one_letter_code
_entity_poly.pdbx_strand_id
1 'polypeptide(L)'
;MKKLNPGYFKFFFFRYGIIVILVFVVSILIYCISKEEDDPVKLAFPNILALLFFILICVSEYRMLEKNLPPADVFLTDDGLIINGISYSSGQIEELTYMPVRNTLNKFPSYFFEIKTSDGAVFYFLDRDPSWNGESAVMKLLNGHPLFASKTKRREESSEGFSVFKKQKQL
;
A
#
# COMPACT_ATOMS: atom_id res chain seq x y z
N MET A 1 -12.69 14.44 -9.04
CA MET A 1 -11.44 14.17 -8.27
C MET A 1 -11.53 12.83 -7.56
N LYS A 2 -10.54 11.95 -7.72
CA LYS A 2 -10.52 10.61 -7.13
C LYS A 2 -9.16 10.31 -6.49
N LYS A 3 -9.13 9.97 -5.21
CA LYS A 3 -7.91 9.59 -4.50
C LYS A 3 -7.38 8.24 -5.01
N LEU A 4 -6.11 8.17 -5.36
CA LEU A 4 -5.47 6.98 -5.94
C LEU A 4 -4.88 6.06 -4.86
N ASN A 5 -4.29 6.63 -3.82
CA ASN A 5 -3.66 5.89 -2.74
C ASN A 5 -4.61 5.67 -1.55
N PRO A 6 -4.57 4.51 -0.87
CA PRO A 6 -5.22 4.34 0.41
C PRO A 6 -4.52 5.17 1.49
N GLY A 7 -5.24 5.51 2.56
CA GLY A 7 -4.58 5.95 3.78
C GLY A 7 -3.72 4.81 4.33
N TYR A 8 -2.52 5.14 4.81
CA TYR A 8 -1.56 4.18 5.33
C TYR A 8 -2.12 3.18 6.34
N PHE A 9 -2.86 3.69 7.33
CA PHE A 9 -3.50 2.85 8.33
C PHE A 9 -4.47 1.86 7.68
N LYS A 10 -5.24 2.31 6.68
CA LYS A 10 -6.18 1.46 5.95
C LYS A 10 -5.47 0.31 5.24
N PHE A 11 -4.36 0.60 4.56
CA PHE A 11 -3.58 -0.40 3.84
C PHE A 11 -3.11 -1.55 4.76
N PHE A 12 -2.53 -1.23 5.92
CA PHE A 12 -2.08 -2.25 6.88
C PHE A 12 -3.23 -2.91 7.63
N PHE A 13 -4.27 -2.14 7.94
CA PHE A 13 -5.43 -2.65 8.65
C PHE A 13 -6.16 -3.73 7.86
N PHE A 14 -6.35 -3.56 6.54
CA PHE A 14 -6.97 -4.62 5.73
C PHE A 14 -6.09 -5.87 5.62
N ARG A 15 -4.76 -5.68 5.51
CA ARG A 15 -3.82 -6.78 5.36
C ARG A 15 -3.77 -7.69 6.59
N TYR A 16 -3.65 -7.12 7.78
CA TYR A 16 -3.51 -7.89 9.01
C TYR A 16 -4.83 -8.07 9.76
N GLY A 17 -5.85 -7.26 9.45
CA GLY A 17 -7.14 -7.29 10.16
C GLY A 17 -7.89 -8.59 9.94
N ILE A 18 -7.72 -9.21 8.76
CA ILE A 18 -8.26 -10.54 8.47
C ILE A 18 -7.73 -11.59 9.45
N ILE A 19 -6.44 -11.52 9.80
CA ILE A 19 -5.82 -12.44 10.77
C ILE A 19 -6.47 -12.27 12.15
N VAL A 20 -6.64 -11.02 12.58
CA VAL A 20 -7.28 -10.69 13.87
C VAL A 20 -8.73 -11.17 13.88
N ILE A 21 -9.50 -10.90 12.84
CA ILE A 21 -10.89 -11.37 12.71
C ILE A 21 -10.96 -12.89 12.79
N LEU A 22 -10.04 -13.60 12.13
CA LEU A 22 -9.99 -15.06 12.17
C LEU A 22 -9.71 -15.56 13.59
N VAL A 23 -8.78 -14.94 14.32
CA VAL A 23 -8.53 -15.25 15.74
C VAL A 23 -9.79 -15.03 16.59
N PHE A 24 -10.52 -13.93 16.36
CA PHE A 24 -11.79 -13.67 17.05
C PHE A 24 -12.84 -14.74 16.75
N VAL A 25 -13.05 -15.10 15.48
CA VAL A 25 -14.03 -16.11 15.07
C VAL A 25 -13.70 -17.47 15.67
N VAL A 26 -12.44 -17.89 15.60
CA VAL A 26 -11.99 -19.16 16.21
C VAL A 26 -12.21 -19.14 17.72
N SER A 27 -11.89 -18.03 18.39
CA SER A 27 -12.13 -17.89 19.83
C SER A 27 -13.61 -18.04 20.20
N ILE A 28 -14.50 -17.42 19.42
CA ILE A 28 -15.96 -17.51 19.62
C ILE A 28 -16.46 -18.94 19.36
N LEU A 29 -15.96 -19.60 18.31
CA LEU A 29 -16.34 -20.99 18.02
C LEU A 29 -15.92 -21.94 19.15
N ILE A 30 -14.71 -21.77 19.68
CA ILE A 30 -14.23 -22.54 20.84
C ILE A 30 -15.17 -22.31 22.03
N TYR A 31 -15.51 -21.06 22.34
CA TYR A 31 -16.44 -20.73 23.41
C TYR A 31 -17.82 -21.39 23.25
N CYS A 32 -18.38 -21.41 22.04
CA CYS A 32 -19.69 -22.02 21.80
C CYS A 32 -19.68 -23.56 21.87
N ILE A 33 -18.54 -24.20 21.58
CA ILE A 33 -18.39 -25.66 21.57
C ILE A 33 -18.01 -26.18 22.97
N SER A 34 -17.18 -25.44 23.70
CA SER A 34 -16.87 -25.69 25.11
C SER A 34 -18.13 -25.48 25.94
N LYS A 35 -18.85 -26.56 26.24
CA LYS A 35 -20.05 -26.57 27.11
C LYS A 35 -19.74 -26.28 28.59
N GLU A 36 -18.56 -25.80 28.92
CA GLU A 36 -18.11 -25.54 30.29
C GLU A 36 -18.08 -24.03 30.58
N GLU A 37 -18.19 -23.70 31.88
CA GLU A 37 -18.05 -22.37 32.48
C GLU A 37 -16.62 -21.82 32.29
N ASP A 38 -16.15 -21.75 31.04
CA ASP A 38 -14.90 -21.12 30.70
C ASP A 38 -15.01 -19.64 31.01
N ASP A 39 -14.25 -19.21 32.02
CA ASP A 39 -14.17 -17.83 32.46
C ASP A 39 -13.92 -16.93 31.23
N PRO A 40 -14.86 -16.02 30.89
CA PRO A 40 -14.74 -15.17 29.70
C PRO A 40 -13.44 -14.36 29.67
N VAL A 41 -12.80 -14.16 30.83
CA VAL A 41 -11.47 -13.53 30.94
C VAL A 41 -10.38 -14.33 30.22
N LYS A 42 -10.42 -15.67 30.28
CA LYS A 42 -9.42 -16.54 29.62
C LYS A 42 -9.52 -16.48 28.09
N LEU A 43 -10.72 -16.27 27.56
CA LEU A 43 -10.95 -16.08 26.12
C LEU A 43 -10.68 -14.63 25.67
N ALA A 44 -10.89 -13.64 26.56
CA ALA A 44 -10.58 -12.25 26.26
C ALA A 44 -9.07 -12.00 26.12
N PHE A 45 -8.25 -12.65 26.94
CA PHE A 45 -6.80 -12.45 26.94
C PHE A 45 -6.11 -12.66 25.58
N PRO A 46 -6.27 -13.80 24.86
CA PRO A 46 -5.65 -13.99 23.56
C PRO A 46 -6.17 -13.01 22.50
N ASN A 47 -7.43 -12.58 22.60
CA ASN A 47 -8.02 -11.60 21.68
C ASN A 47 -7.43 -10.19 21.89
N ILE A 48 -7.28 -9.76 23.14
CA ILE A 48 -6.62 -8.49 23.49
C ILE A 48 -5.16 -8.54 23.04
N LEU A 49 -4.46 -9.64 23.31
CA LEU A 49 -3.07 -9.82 22.91
C LEU A 49 -2.92 -9.76 21.38
N ALA A 50 -3.79 -10.45 20.63
CA ALA A 50 -3.81 -10.42 19.18
C ALA A 50 -4.05 -9.01 18.63
N LEU A 51 -4.97 -8.25 19.23
CA LEU A 51 -5.25 -6.86 18.85
C LEU A 51 -4.02 -5.96 19.09
N LEU A 52 -3.34 -6.10 20.24
CA LEU A 52 -2.14 -5.34 20.55
C LEU A 52 -1.00 -5.67 19.58
N PHE A 53 -0.76 -6.95 19.30
CA PHE A 53 0.23 -7.36 18.29
C PHE A 53 -0.08 -6.80 16.91
N PHE A 54 -1.35 -6.82 16.51
CA PHE A 54 -1.80 -6.24 15.25
C PHE A 54 -1.50 -4.74 15.18
N ILE A 55 -1.82 -3.98 16.23
CA ILE A 55 -1.52 -2.55 16.29
C ILE A 55 -0.01 -2.32 16.19
N LEU A 56 0.80 -3.09 16.94
CA LEU A 56 2.26 -2.96 16.93
C LEU A 56 2.86 -3.25 15.54
N ILE A 57 2.40 -4.31 14.87
CA ILE A 57 2.83 -4.64 13.50
C ILE A 57 2.46 -3.51 12.54
N CYS A 58 1.21 -3.03 12.58
CA CYS A 58 0.75 -1.94 11.72
C CYS A 58 1.58 -0.66 11.92
N VAL A 59 1.87 -0.29 13.17
CA VAL A 59 2.68 0.90 13.48
C VAL A 59 4.13 0.72 13.07
N SER A 60 4.70 -0.48 13.27
CA SER A 60 6.08 -0.80 12.86
C SER A 60 6.24 -0.69 11.34
N GLU A 61 5.35 -1.32 10.58
CA GLU A 61 5.39 -1.26 9.12
C GLU A 61 5.12 0.15 8.58
N TYR A 62 4.20 0.88 9.20
CA TYR A 62 3.96 2.29 8.89
C TYR A 62 5.25 3.12 9.04
N ARG A 63 5.88 3.08 10.22
CA ARG A 63 7.11 3.85 10.49
C ARG A 63 8.26 3.44 9.58
N MET A 64 8.34 2.17 9.25
CA MET A 64 9.36 1.65 8.35
C MET A 64 9.17 2.16 6.92
N LEU A 65 7.93 2.19 6.41
CA LEU A 65 7.66 2.76 5.08
C LEU A 65 7.82 4.27 5.07
N GLU A 66 7.32 4.97 6.08
CA GLU A 66 7.45 6.42 6.21
C GLU A 66 8.93 6.86 6.15
N LYS A 67 9.83 6.10 6.79
CA LYS A 67 11.28 6.39 6.78
C LYS A 67 11.96 6.07 5.45
N ASN A 68 11.57 4.98 4.79
CA ASN A 68 12.29 4.49 3.62
C ASN A 68 11.71 4.99 2.29
N LEU A 69 10.42 5.28 2.25
CA LEU A 69 9.69 5.60 1.02
C LEU A 69 8.40 6.37 1.36
N PRO A 70 8.49 7.68 1.67
CA PRO A 70 7.32 8.49 2.01
C PRO A 70 6.41 8.60 0.76
N PRO A 71 5.23 7.96 0.76
CA PRO A 71 4.31 8.00 -0.33
C PRO A 71 3.63 9.35 -0.34
N ALA A 72 3.55 9.91 -1.53
CA ALA A 72 2.78 11.08 -1.80
C ALA A 72 1.28 10.79 -1.67
N ASP A 73 0.53 11.81 -1.27
CA ASP A 73 -0.91 11.81 -1.39
C ASP A 73 -1.31 12.19 -2.81
N VAL A 74 -1.96 11.28 -3.53
CA VAL A 74 -2.20 11.43 -4.97
C VAL A 74 -3.68 11.39 -5.29
N PHE A 75 -4.17 12.45 -5.92
CA PHE A 75 -5.52 12.57 -6.43
C PHE A 75 -5.51 12.70 -7.94
N LEU A 76 -6.31 11.89 -8.61
CA LEU A 76 -6.61 12.05 -10.02
C LEU A 76 -7.68 13.12 -10.22
N THR A 77 -7.41 14.00 -11.17
CA THR A 77 -8.34 15.01 -11.70
C THR A 77 -8.52 14.79 -13.20
N ASP A 78 -9.45 15.52 -13.81
CA ASP A 78 -9.76 15.33 -15.23
C ASP A 78 -8.57 15.74 -16.13
N ASP A 79 -7.78 16.72 -15.71
CA ASP A 79 -6.68 17.31 -16.49
C ASP A 79 -5.27 16.92 -16.01
N GLY A 80 -5.16 16.25 -14.86
CA GLY A 80 -3.87 16.11 -14.16
C GLY A 80 -3.90 15.29 -12.87
N LEU A 81 -2.82 15.38 -12.11
CA LEU A 81 -2.66 14.78 -10.78
C LEU A 81 -2.42 15.87 -9.74
N ILE A 82 -3.02 15.74 -8.57
CA ILE A 82 -2.63 16.51 -7.39
C ILE A 82 -1.76 15.61 -6.52
N ILE A 83 -0.53 16.02 -6.28
CA ILE A 83 0.49 15.27 -5.53
C ILE A 83 0.88 16.11 -4.32
N ASN A 84 0.64 15.61 -3.10
CA ASN A 84 0.90 16.35 -1.85
C ASN A 84 0.28 17.76 -1.81
N GLY A 85 -0.89 17.94 -2.44
CA GLY A 85 -1.58 19.23 -2.54
C GLY A 85 -1.10 20.14 -3.67
N ILE A 86 -0.07 19.76 -4.41
CA ILE A 86 0.44 20.50 -5.58
C ILE A 86 -0.19 19.92 -6.85
N SER A 87 -0.72 20.80 -7.71
CA SER A 87 -1.34 20.40 -8.98
C SER A 87 -0.30 20.24 -10.09
N TYR A 88 -0.30 19.08 -10.74
CA TYR A 88 0.51 18.74 -11.90
C TYR A 88 -0.43 18.48 -13.08
N SER A 89 -0.27 19.23 -14.16
CA SER A 89 -0.97 18.94 -15.41
C SER A 89 -0.49 17.62 -15.99
N SER A 90 -1.33 16.95 -16.78
CA SER A 90 -0.93 15.71 -17.47
C SER A 90 0.36 15.86 -18.28
N GLY A 91 0.61 17.03 -18.89
CA GLY A 91 1.84 17.32 -19.64
C GLY A 91 3.12 17.30 -18.79
N GLN A 92 3.02 17.60 -17.49
CA GLN A 92 4.14 17.57 -16.54
C GLN A 92 4.42 16.17 -15.99
N ILE A 93 3.51 15.22 -16.18
CA ILE A 93 3.72 13.83 -15.83
C ILE A 93 4.37 13.13 -17.03
N GLU A 94 5.59 12.63 -16.85
CA GLU A 94 6.31 11.89 -17.88
C GLU A 94 5.85 10.43 -17.88
N GLU A 95 5.83 9.81 -16.70
CA GLU A 95 5.62 8.36 -16.57
C GLU A 95 4.95 7.99 -15.23
N LEU A 96 4.11 6.97 -15.27
CA LEU A 96 3.45 6.33 -14.14
C LEU A 96 3.80 4.84 -14.16
N THR A 97 4.70 4.40 -13.28
CA THR A 97 5.22 3.04 -13.29
C THR A 97 4.68 2.23 -12.12
N TYR A 98 3.91 1.17 -12.42
CA TYR A 98 3.48 0.18 -11.43
C TYR A 98 4.59 -0.83 -11.13
N MET A 99 4.91 -1.02 -9.85
CA MET A 99 5.93 -1.96 -9.38
C MET A 99 5.33 -3.04 -8.47
N PRO A 100 5.40 -4.32 -8.88
CA PRO A 100 4.92 -5.43 -8.07
C PRO A 100 5.90 -5.79 -6.94
N VAL A 101 5.36 -6.43 -5.89
CA VAL A 101 6.04 -6.94 -4.68
C VAL A 101 7.42 -7.59 -4.91
N ARG A 102 7.63 -8.29 -6.02
CA ARG A 102 8.92 -8.95 -6.30
C ARG A 102 10.01 -7.99 -6.77
N ASN A 103 9.61 -6.84 -7.31
CA ASN A 103 10.50 -5.83 -7.90
C ASN A 103 10.70 -4.63 -6.99
N THR A 104 10.16 -4.67 -5.76
CA THR A 104 10.26 -3.59 -4.78
C THR A 104 11.62 -3.62 -4.08
N LEU A 105 12.27 -2.46 -3.97
CA LEU A 105 13.63 -2.33 -3.40
C LEU A 105 13.76 -2.91 -1.99
N ASN A 106 12.70 -2.81 -1.22
CA ASN A 106 12.59 -3.42 0.09
C ASN A 106 11.69 -4.65 0.00
N LYS A 107 11.95 -5.64 0.87
CA LYS A 107 11.10 -6.83 1.10
C LYS A 107 9.68 -6.48 1.60
N PHE A 108 9.24 -5.23 1.43
CA PHE A 108 7.88 -4.80 1.68
C PHE A 108 7.00 -5.46 0.64
N PRO A 109 6.10 -6.37 1.04
CA PRO A 109 5.27 -7.06 0.09
C PRO A 109 4.09 -6.19 -0.32
N SER A 110 4.37 -4.94 -0.72
CA SER A 110 3.42 -3.87 -0.98
C SER A 110 3.56 -3.38 -2.42
N TYR A 111 2.44 -3.26 -3.13
CA TYR A 111 2.38 -2.74 -4.48
C TYR A 111 2.48 -1.21 -4.47
N PHE A 112 3.30 -0.63 -5.34
CA PHE A 112 3.44 0.83 -5.42
C PHE A 112 3.51 1.33 -6.86
N PHE A 113 3.22 2.62 -7.00
CA PHE A 113 3.43 3.40 -8.20
C PHE A 113 4.57 4.38 -7.98
N GLU A 114 5.38 4.55 -9.02
CA GLU A 114 6.33 5.64 -9.18
C GLU A 114 5.76 6.62 -10.20
N ILE A 115 5.76 7.90 -9.86
CA ILE A 115 5.39 9.01 -10.73
C ILE A 115 6.68 9.75 -11.04
N LYS A 116 7.04 9.85 -12.31
CA LYS A 116 8.14 10.68 -12.77
C LYS A 116 7.58 11.91 -13.47
N THR A 117 8.00 13.08 -13.03
CA THR A 117 7.61 14.36 -13.62
C THR A 117 8.69 14.85 -14.59
N SER A 118 8.30 15.73 -15.51
CA SER A 118 9.17 16.25 -16.57
C SER A 118 10.35 17.08 -16.06
N ASP A 119 10.24 17.64 -14.84
CA ASP A 119 11.32 18.35 -14.14
C ASP A 119 12.29 17.41 -13.40
N GLY A 120 12.08 16.09 -13.50
CA GLY A 120 12.92 15.07 -12.90
C GLY A 120 12.55 14.72 -11.45
N ALA A 121 11.49 15.30 -10.89
CA ALA A 121 11.00 14.87 -9.58
C ALA A 121 10.37 13.46 -9.66
N VAL A 122 10.53 12.71 -8.58
CA VAL A 122 10.03 11.34 -8.48
C VAL A 122 9.21 11.22 -7.20
N PHE A 123 7.96 10.78 -7.35
CA PHE A 123 7.04 10.54 -6.25
C PHE A 123 6.64 9.08 -6.23
N TYR A 124 6.38 8.56 -5.05
CA TYR A 124 5.88 7.20 -4.88
C TYR A 124 4.51 7.23 -4.24
N PHE A 125 3.64 6.29 -4.53
CA PHE A 125 2.42 6.10 -3.73
C PHE A 125 2.01 4.63 -3.69
N LEU A 126 1.35 4.24 -2.59
CA LEU A 126 0.86 2.88 -2.42
C LEU A 126 -0.35 2.63 -3.30
N ASP A 127 -0.36 1.49 -3.98
CA ASP A 127 -1.54 1.07 -4.70
C ASP A 127 -2.69 0.77 -3.74
N ARG A 128 -3.90 0.99 -4.21
CA ARG A 128 -5.12 0.58 -3.50
C ARG A 128 -5.28 -0.93 -3.66
N ASP A 129 -5.84 -1.58 -2.64
CA ASP A 129 -5.98 -3.04 -2.54
C ASP A 129 -6.23 -3.70 -3.91
N PRO A 130 -5.41 -4.70 -4.30
CA PRO A 130 -5.59 -5.39 -5.56
C PRO A 130 -6.98 -6.01 -5.59
N SER A 131 -7.63 -6.00 -6.76
CA SER A 131 -8.87 -6.74 -6.93
C SER A 131 -8.64 -8.22 -6.65
N TRP A 132 -9.71 -8.97 -6.39
CA TRP A 132 -9.68 -10.42 -6.09
C TRP A 132 -8.84 -11.27 -7.06
N ASN A 133 -8.62 -10.80 -8.29
CA ASN A 133 -7.76 -11.40 -9.32
C ASN A 133 -6.28 -10.97 -9.25
N GLY A 134 -5.86 -10.20 -8.24
CA GLY A 134 -4.49 -9.71 -8.07
C GLY A 134 -4.13 -8.49 -8.93
N GLU A 135 -5.08 -7.92 -9.67
CA GLU A 135 -4.85 -6.73 -10.50
C GLU A 135 -4.92 -5.44 -9.70
N SER A 136 -4.07 -4.47 -10.07
CA SER A 136 -4.08 -3.14 -9.47
C SER A 136 -5.32 -2.35 -9.91
N ALA A 137 -6.13 -1.94 -8.94
CA ALA A 137 -7.30 -1.10 -9.20
C ALA A 137 -6.90 0.28 -9.74
N VAL A 138 -5.77 0.83 -9.28
CA VAL A 138 -5.24 2.10 -9.78
C VAL A 138 -4.69 1.93 -11.19
N MET A 139 -3.99 0.83 -11.50
CA MET A 139 -3.47 0.60 -12.84
C MET A 139 -4.60 0.47 -13.85
N LYS A 140 -5.65 -0.27 -13.52
CA LYS A 140 -6.85 -0.39 -14.37
C LYS A 140 -7.49 0.98 -14.62
N LEU A 141 -7.52 1.82 -13.60
CA LEU A 141 -8.08 3.17 -13.69
C LEU A 141 -7.22 4.11 -14.53
N LEU A 142 -5.90 4.11 -14.35
CA LEU A 142 -4.98 4.94 -15.13
C LEU A 142 -4.91 4.49 -16.59
N ASN A 143 -4.93 3.18 -16.85
CA ASN A 143 -4.99 2.62 -18.20
C ASN A 143 -6.30 2.94 -18.94
N GLY A 144 -7.39 3.19 -18.21
CA GLY A 144 -8.66 3.67 -18.77
C GLY A 144 -8.75 5.19 -18.93
N HIS A 145 -7.76 5.94 -18.45
CA HIS A 145 -7.80 7.41 -18.46
C HIS A 145 -7.19 7.96 -19.76
N PRO A 146 -7.88 8.86 -20.49
CA PRO A 146 -7.43 9.33 -21.80
C PRO A 146 -6.04 10.00 -21.78
N LEU A 147 -5.70 10.68 -20.68
CA LEU A 147 -4.43 11.40 -20.54
C LEU A 147 -3.28 10.57 -19.98
N PHE A 148 -3.58 9.45 -19.28
CA PHE A 148 -2.58 8.69 -18.53
C PHE A 148 -2.40 7.27 -19.04
N ALA A 149 -3.29 6.77 -19.92
CA ALA A 149 -3.20 5.42 -20.46
C ALA A 149 -1.86 5.15 -21.17
N SER A 150 -1.40 6.10 -21.99
CA SER A 150 -0.12 5.99 -22.71
C SER A 150 1.12 6.21 -21.83
N LYS A 151 0.93 6.80 -20.64
CA LYS A 151 2.00 7.12 -19.67
C LYS A 151 2.15 6.07 -18.58
N THR A 152 1.18 5.16 -18.48
CA THR A 152 1.14 4.14 -17.44
C THR A 152 1.83 2.88 -17.94
N LYS A 153 2.86 2.46 -17.22
CA LYS A 153 3.62 1.26 -17.54
C LYS A 153 3.66 0.30 -16.35
N ARG A 154 3.76 -0.98 -16.67
CA ARG A 154 4.10 -2.02 -15.70
C ARG A 154 5.58 -2.30 -15.81
N ARG A 155 6.32 -2.26 -14.70
CA ARG A 155 7.72 -2.66 -14.68
C ARG A 155 7.82 -4.19 -14.69
N GLU A 156 7.98 -4.78 -15.87
CA GLU A 156 8.59 -6.09 -16.02
C GLU A 156 10.10 -5.92 -15.86
N GLU A 157 10.73 -6.81 -15.08
CA GLU A 157 12.15 -6.81 -14.65
C GLU A 157 13.07 -5.81 -15.38
N SER A 158 13.18 -4.58 -14.85
CA SER A 158 14.14 -3.59 -15.35
C SER A 158 15.12 -3.26 -14.23
N SER A 159 16.36 -3.65 -14.45
CA SER A 159 17.53 -3.57 -13.57
C SER A 159 18.01 -2.15 -13.26
N GLU A 160 17.41 -1.11 -13.85
CA GLU A 160 17.98 0.24 -13.82
C GLU A 160 17.36 1.20 -12.79
N GLY A 161 16.11 1.02 -12.39
CA GLY A 161 15.36 2.06 -11.64
C GLY A 161 15.71 2.24 -10.18
N PHE A 162 16.79 1.64 -9.72
CA PHE A 162 17.24 1.79 -8.34
C PHE A 162 18.75 1.98 -8.22
N SER A 163 19.44 2.24 -9.33
CA SER A 163 20.86 2.62 -9.33
C SER A 163 21.14 3.90 -8.52
N VAL A 164 20.12 4.74 -8.31
CA VAL A 164 20.20 5.98 -7.51
C VAL A 164 20.41 5.71 -6.01
N PHE A 165 19.83 4.63 -5.46
CA PHE A 165 19.97 4.31 -4.02
C PHE A 165 21.24 3.52 -3.68
N LYS A 166 21.86 2.84 -4.66
CA LYS A 166 23.21 2.27 -4.45
C LYS A 166 24.24 3.36 -4.15
N LYS A 167 24.07 4.57 -4.68
CA LYS A 167 25.00 5.70 -4.43
C LYS A 167 24.91 6.29 -3.02
N GLN A 168 23.77 6.15 -2.32
CA GLN A 168 23.64 6.68 -0.95
C GLN A 168 24.30 5.82 0.13
N LYS A 169 24.73 4.59 -0.20
CA LYS A 169 25.50 3.73 0.72
C LYS A 169 27.02 3.94 0.66
N GLN A 170 27.50 4.83 -0.20
CA GLN A 170 28.94 5.06 -0.44
C GLN A 170 29.42 6.48 -0.06
N LEU A 171 28.66 7.22 0.75
CA LEU A 171 29.11 8.47 1.37
C LEU A 171 29.08 8.34 2.89
#